data_AF-A0A9Q1MY29-F1
#
_entry.id   AF-A0A9Q1MY29-F1
#
_cell.length_a   1.000
_cell.length_b   1.000
_cell.length_c   1.000
_cell.angle_alpha   90.00
_cell.angle_beta   90.00
_cell.angle_gamma   90.00
#
_symmetry.space_group_name_H-M   'P 1'
#
loop_
_entity.id
_entity.type
_entity.pdbx_description
1 polymer ?
#
loop_
_entity_poly.entity_id
_entity_poly.type
_entity_poly.pdbx_seq_one_letter_code
_entity_poly.pdbx_strand_id
1 'polypeptide(L)'
;MIEKLNFAVVGMFSYGWPELEEIRIQVPKQCGIKGDYKVGLFRRRHILMRFELLEDFITMTSKAAHYINSRDDFSYQIRPLIYDPKFKIDKETTMAMAWISFPNLLPTYFVKEYLFTLASTVGKPLQLDMTTINKTRPSCDSLIGLKY
;
A
#
# COMPACT_ATOMS: atom_id res chain seq x y z
N MET A 1 -13.74 3.64 21.16
CA MET A 1 -13.24 4.52 20.09
C MET A 1 -12.34 3.66 19.20
N ILE A 2 -12.86 3.16 18.08
CA ILE A 2 -12.08 2.28 17.18
C ILE A 2 -11.17 3.20 16.38
N GLU A 3 -9.88 3.19 16.67
CA GLU A 3 -8.90 3.89 15.84
C GLU A 3 -9.09 3.41 14.39
N LYS A 4 -9.49 4.33 13.50
CA LYS A 4 -9.70 4.00 12.09
C LYS A 4 -8.38 3.47 11.52
N LEU A 5 -8.35 2.19 11.17
CA LEU A 5 -7.23 1.48 10.53
C LEU A 5 -7.09 1.89 9.04
N ASN A 6 -7.02 3.19 8.77
CA ASN A 6 -7.10 3.72 7.40
C ASN A 6 -5.91 3.27 6.52
N PHE A 7 -4.72 3.13 7.11
CA PHE A 7 -3.48 2.75 6.42
C PHE A 7 -2.87 1.49 7.03
N ALA A 8 -3.71 0.48 7.25
CA ALA A 8 -3.28 -0.81 7.77
C ALA A 8 -3.01 -1.82 6.65
N VAL A 9 -1.91 -2.56 6.79
CA VAL A 9 -1.47 -3.62 5.88
C VAL A 9 -1.16 -4.85 6.73
N VAL A 10 -1.65 -6.00 6.30
CA VAL A 10 -1.22 -7.29 6.85
C VAL A 10 -0.02 -7.77 6.05
N GLY A 11 1.13 -7.89 6.69
CA GLY A 11 2.31 -8.50 6.10
C GLY A 11 2.32 -10.01 6.35
N MET A 12 2.30 -10.81 5.29
CA MET A 12 2.37 -12.26 5.37
C MET A 12 3.76 -12.75 4.93
N PHE A 13 4.49 -13.41 5.83
CA PHE A 13 5.78 -14.02 5.47
C PHE A 13 5.60 -15.36 4.77
N SER A 14 6.21 -15.51 3.60
CA SER A 14 6.10 -16.71 2.76
C SER A 14 6.78 -17.94 3.39
N TYR A 15 7.94 -17.75 4.02
CA TYR A 15 8.75 -18.78 4.66
C TYR A 15 9.60 -18.16 5.76
N GLY A 16 9.75 -18.86 6.89
CA GLY A 16 10.32 -18.27 8.10
C GLY A 16 9.63 -16.95 8.48
N TRP A 17 10.24 -16.21 9.38
CA TRP A 17 10.02 -14.78 9.61
C TRP A 17 11.05 -14.30 10.65
N PRO A 18 11.51 -13.05 10.57
CA PRO A 18 12.44 -12.50 11.56
C PRO A 18 11.71 -12.15 12.86
N GLU A 19 12.47 -11.92 13.93
CA GLU A 19 11.88 -11.50 15.21
C GLU A 19 11.16 -10.15 15.08
N LEU A 20 10.13 -9.93 15.90
CA LEU A 20 9.30 -8.73 15.81
C LEU A 20 10.12 -7.44 15.97
N GLU A 21 11.12 -7.45 16.84
CA GLU A 21 11.99 -6.29 17.06
C GLU A 21 12.89 -6.01 15.85
N GLU A 22 13.31 -7.04 15.13
CA GLU A 22 14.00 -6.85 13.85
C GLU A 22 13.06 -6.28 12.80
N ILE A 23 11.82 -6.77 12.72
CA ILE A 23 10.81 -6.25 11.79
C ILE A 23 10.57 -4.75 12.03
N ARG A 24 10.46 -4.34 13.30
CA ARG A 24 10.31 -2.92 13.70
C ARG A 24 11.41 -2.03 13.14
N ILE A 25 12.63 -2.54 13.07
CA ILE A 25 13.81 -1.78 12.64
C ILE A 25 14.02 -1.88 11.13
N GLN A 26 13.91 -3.09 10.57
CA GLN A 26 14.29 -3.38 9.20
C GLN A 26 13.24 -2.95 8.19
N VAL A 27 11.94 -3.12 8.49
CA VAL A 27 10.88 -2.76 7.53
C VAL A 27 10.94 -1.26 7.19
N PRO A 28 10.99 -0.32 8.15
CA PRO A 28 11.09 1.09 7.80
C PRO A 28 12.34 1.43 6.98
N LYS A 29 13.48 0.88 7.40
CA LYS A 29 14.79 1.12 6.79
C LYS A 29 14.87 0.59 5.34
N GLN A 30 14.34 -0.60 5.09
CA GLN A 30 14.48 -1.30 3.80
C GLN A 30 13.34 -0.98 2.83
N CYS A 31 12.14 -0.68 3.35
CA CYS A 31 10.98 -0.33 2.52
C CYS A 31 10.82 1.19 2.30
N GLY A 32 11.72 2.02 2.86
CA GLY A 32 11.71 3.47 2.64
C GLY A 32 10.54 4.19 3.31
N ILE A 33 10.13 3.71 4.50
CA ILE A 33 9.02 4.29 5.26
C ILE A 33 9.49 5.60 5.91
N LYS A 34 8.73 6.68 5.70
CA LYS A 34 9.11 8.04 6.11
C LYS A 34 8.44 8.50 7.40
N GLY A 35 7.19 8.14 7.62
CA GLY A 35 6.40 8.55 8.79
C GLY A 35 6.40 7.51 9.91
N ASP A 36 5.55 7.72 10.90
CA ASP A 36 5.43 6.77 12.01
C ASP A 36 4.95 5.40 11.50
N TYR A 37 5.63 4.37 12.02
CA TYR A 37 5.38 2.98 11.72
C TYR A 37 5.11 2.20 12.99
N LYS A 38 3.93 1.59 13.07
CA LYS A 38 3.56 0.68 14.16
C LYS A 38 3.34 -0.71 13.61
N VAL A 39 4.04 -1.68 14.18
CA VAL A 39 3.87 -3.10 13.86
C VAL A 39 3.52 -3.91 15.09
N GLY A 40 2.67 -4.91 14.91
CA GLY A 40 2.33 -5.89 15.92
C GLY A 40 2.13 -7.26 15.32
N LEU A 41 2.28 -8.29 16.16
CA LEU A 41 1.92 -9.64 15.77
C LEU A 41 0.41 -9.72 15.54
N PHE A 42 0.02 -10.31 14.42
CA PHE A 42 -1.37 -10.59 14.15
C PHE A 42 -1.65 -12.05 14.50
N ARG A 43 -1.11 -13.02 13.72
CA ARG A 43 -1.14 -14.47 14.00
C ARG A 43 -0.11 -15.22 13.18
N ARG A 44 0.62 -16.17 13.79
CA ARG A 44 1.62 -17.03 13.12
C ARG A 44 2.66 -16.18 12.37
N ARG A 45 2.64 -16.25 11.03
CA ARG A 45 3.52 -15.53 10.09
C ARG A 45 2.92 -14.22 9.56
N HIS A 46 1.86 -13.74 10.19
CA HIS A 46 1.18 -12.49 9.83
C HIS A 46 1.49 -11.41 10.86
N ILE A 47 1.92 -10.26 10.35
CA ILE A 47 2.08 -9.03 11.11
C ILE A 47 1.06 -8.00 10.65
N LEU A 48 0.60 -7.17 11.58
CA LEU A 48 -0.21 -6.01 11.27
C LEU A 48 0.70 -4.78 11.28
N MET A 49 0.82 -4.13 10.14
CA MET A 49 1.56 -2.90 9.95
C MET A 49 0.58 -1.74 9.82
N ARG A 50 0.84 -0.66 10.54
CA ARG A 50 0.05 0.57 10.50
C ARG A 50 0.99 1.71 10.17
N PHE A 51 0.67 2.42 9.11
CA PHE A 51 1.40 3.59 8.65
C PHE A 51 0.66 4.85 9.04
N GLU A 52 1.39 5.91 9.36
CA GLU A 52 0.82 7.24 9.54
C GLU A 52 0.55 7.91 8.19
N LEU A 53 1.48 7.78 7.24
CA LEU A 53 1.41 8.43 5.93
C LEU A 53 0.79 7.51 4.88
N LEU A 54 -0.06 8.09 4.03
CA LEU A 54 -0.61 7.41 2.86
C LEU A 54 0.50 7.00 1.88
N GLU A 55 1.55 7.82 1.73
CA GLU A 55 2.68 7.51 0.84
C GLU A 55 3.39 6.21 1.25
N ASP A 56 3.59 6.00 2.56
CA ASP A 56 4.20 4.79 3.10
C ASP A 56 3.31 3.56 2.87
N PHE A 57 2.00 3.72 3.07
CA PHE A 57 1.01 2.69 2.75
C PHE A 57 1.06 2.30 1.27
N ILE A 58 1.10 3.29 0.37
CA ILE A 58 1.18 3.07 -1.07
C ILE A 58 2.50 2.40 -1.42
N THR A 59 3.62 2.88 -0.87
CA THR A 59 4.95 2.31 -1.09
C THR A 59 4.98 0.84 -0.69
N MET A 60 4.45 0.51 0.48
CA MET A 60 4.37 -0.86 0.98
C MET A 60 3.48 -1.74 0.10
N THR A 61 2.34 -1.24 -0.38
CA THR A 61 1.34 -2.06 -1.13
C THR A 61 1.54 -2.04 -2.65
N SER A 62 2.44 -1.20 -3.17
CA SER A 62 2.73 -1.08 -4.60
C SER A 62 3.46 -2.28 -5.20
N LYS A 63 4.15 -3.07 -4.37
CA LYS A 63 4.84 -4.30 -4.78
C LYS A 63 4.12 -5.52 -4.22
N ALA A 64 4.00 -6.56 -5.04
CA ALA A 64 3.38 -7.83 -4.63
C ALA A 64 4.16 -8.56 -3.51
N ALA A 65 5.46 -8.29 -3.38
CA ALA A 65 6.30 -8.78 -2.30
C ALA A 65 7.47 -7.83 -2.05
N HIS A 66 7.96 -7.82 -0.82
CA HIS A 66 9.22 -7.21 -0.42
C HIS A 66 10.10 -8.27 0.23
N TYR A 67 11.39 -8.01 0.27
CA TYR A 67 12.35 -8.86 0.94
C TYR A 67 12.93 -8.09 2.12
N ILE A 68 12.81 -8.67 3.31
CA ILE A 68 13.34 -8.11 4.55
C ILE A 68 14.57 -8.93 4.93
N ASN A 69 15.73 -8.31 4.81
CA ASN A 69 16.99 -8.90 5.23
C ASN A 69 17.13 -8.75 6.75
N SER A 70 17.35 -9.87 7.44
CA SER A 70 17.67 -9.93 8.86
C SER A 70 19.16 -9.70 9.09
N ARG A 71 19.56 -9.54 10.36
CA ARG A 71 20.96 -9.38 10.76
C ARG A 71 21.79 -10.64 10.56
N ASP A 72 21.13 -11.80 10.54
CA ASP A 72 21.77 -13.11 10.37
C ASP A 72 21.93 -13.51 8.89
N ASP A 73 21.97 -12.54 7.97
CA ASP A 73 22.03 -12.71 6.50
C ASP A 73 20.89 -13.53 5.86
N PHE A 74 19.84 -13.84 6.61
CA PHE A 74 18.61 -14.42 6.07
C PHE A 74 17.72 -13.36 5.43
N SER A 75 17.15 -13.68 4.27
CA SER A 75 16.18 -12.82 3.58
C SER A 75 14.77 -13.43 3.64
N TYR A 76 13.84 -12.68 4.20
CA TYR A 76 12.46 -13.10 4.39
C TYR A 76 11.53 -12.37 3.42
N GLN A 77 10.85 -13.13 2.58
CA GLN A 77 9.85 -12.57 1.69
C GLN A 77 8.56 -12.25 2.47
N ILE A 78 8.14 -10.99 2.40
CA ILE A 78 6.87 -10.51 2.96
C ILE A 78 5.92 -10.07 1.84
N ARG A 79 4.69 -10.58 1.87
CA ARG A 79 3.62 -10.19 0.95
C ARG A 79 2.66 -9.22 1.65
N PRO A 80 2.54 -7.97 1.19
CA PRO A 80 1.62 -7.00 1.76
C PRO A 80 0.20 -7.29 1.27
N LEU A 81 -0.72 -7.43 2.21
CA LEU A 81 -2.16 -7.59 1.98
C LEU A 81 -2.88 -6.40 2.58
N ILE A 82 -3.68 -5.69 1.78
CA ILE A 82 -4.39 -4.52 2.28
C ILE A 82 -5.40 -4.96 3.35
N TYR A 83 -5.35 -4.34 4.53
CA TYR A 83 -6.30 -4.67 5.59
C TYR A 83 -7.71 -4.12 5.28
N ASP A 84 -8.71 -4.92 5.64
CA ASP A 84 -10.12 -4.56 5.64
C ASP A 84 -10.79 -5.17 6.88
N PRO A 85 -11.81 -4.54 7.50
CA PRO A 85 -12.55 -5.13 8.61
C PRO A 85 -13.13 -6.52 8.33
N LYS A 86 -13.39 -6.87 7.06
CA LYS A 86 -13.88 -8.18 6.62
C LYS A 86 -12.74 -9.15 6.26
N PHE A 87 -11.48 -8.75 6.44
CA PHE A 87 -10.32 -9.57 6.13
C PHE A 87 -10.35 -10.86 6.96
N LYS A 88 -10.30 -12.00 6.27
CA LYS A 88 -10.23 -13.32 6.90
C LYS A 88 -8.87 -13.92 6.59
N ILE A 89 -8.06 -14.19 7.62
CA ILE A 89 -6.72 -14.77 7.42
C ILE A 89 -6.78 -16.09 6.65
N ASP A 90 -7.83 -16.90 6.91
CA ASP A 90 -7.99 -18.23 6.31
C ASP A 90 -8.56 -18.20 4.88
N LYS A 91 -9.04 -17.03 4.43
CA LYS A 91 -9.50 -16.81 3.06
C LYS A 91 -8.65 -15.67 2.53
N GLU A 92 -7.57 -15.98 1.83
CA GLU A 92 -6.67 -14.99 1.24
C GLU A 92 -7.47 -14.06 0.31
N THR A 93 -8.10 -13.02 0.88
CA THR A 93 -8.81 -11.99 0.15
C THR A 93 -7.76 -11.03 -0.35
N THR A 94 -7.34 -11.26 -1.59
CA THR A 94 -6.34 -10.42 -2.26
C THR A 94 -7.00 -9.10 -2.66
N MET A 95 -7.05 -8.16 -1.72
CA MET A 95 -7.26 -6.76 -2.08
C MET A 95 -5.96 -6.22 -2.67
N ALA A 96 -6.07 -5.62 -3.85
CA ALA A 96 -4.93 -5.15 -4.60
C ALA A 96 -5.05 -3.64 -4.86
N MET A 97 -3.91 -2.96 -4.89
CA MET A 97 -3.86 -1.64 -5.49
C MET A 97 -3.64 -1.77 -6.99
N ALA A 98 -4.43 -1.04 -7.77
CA ALA A 98 -4.25 -0.92 -9.20
C ALA A 98 -4.07 0.56 -9.56
N TRP A 99 -3.14 0.83 -10.48
CA TRP A 99 -3.03 2.13 -11.12
C TRP A 99 -3.88 2.10 -12.39
N ILE A 100 -4.86 3.00 -12.48
CA ILE A 100 -5.68 3.14 -13.69
C ILE A 100 -5.31 4.43 -14.41
N SER A 101 -5.23 4.37 -15.74
CA SER A 101 -5.08 5.54 -16.60
C SER A 101 -6.40 5.91 -17.25
N PHE A 102 -6.63 7.21 -17.42
CA PHE A 102 -7.72 7.75 -18.24
C PHE A 102 -7.16 8.34 -19.53
N PRO A 103 -6.93 7.51 -20.58
CA PRO A 103 -6.40 8.01 -21.85
C PRO A 103 -7.42 8.92 -22.53
N ASN A 104 -6.94 9.99 -23.18
CA ASN A 104 -7.77 10.94 -23.94
C ASN A 104 -8.80 11.73 -23.11
N LEU A 105 -8.65 11.79 -21.78
CA LEU A 105 -9.47 12.68 -20.96
C LEU A 105 -9.21 14.13 -21.37
N LEU A 106 -10.25 14.96 -21.52
CA LEU A 106 -10.04 16.37 -21.89
C LEU A 106 -9.29 17.11 -20.77
N PRO A 107 -8.37 18.05 -21.10
CA PRO A 107 -7.67 18.91 -20.14
C PRO A 107 -8.56 19.54 -19.06
N THR A 108 -9.80 19.88 -19.41
CA THR A 108 -10.82 20.43 -18.52
C THR A 108 -11.22 19.51 -17.37
N TYR A 109 -11.05 18.19 -17.53
CA TYR A 109 -11.37 17.19 -16.51
C TYR A 109 -10.12 16.71 -15.72
N PHE A 110 -8.93 17.26 -15.97
CA PHE A 110 -7.73 17.03 -15.14
C PHE A 110 -7.78 17.83 -13.82
N VAL A 111 -8.92 17.76 -13.15
CA VAL A 111 -9.10 18.30 -11.80
C VAL A 111 -9.30 17.11 -10.87
N LYS A 112 -8.70 17.18 -9.69
CA LYS A 112 -8.65 16.07 -8.73
C LYS A 112 -10.04 15.52 -8.41
N GLU A 113 -11.02 16.39 -8.25
CA GLU A 113 -12.39 16.04 -7.91
C GLU A 113 -13.07 15.23 -9.03
N TYR A 114 -12.88 15.63 -10.29
CA TYR A 114 -13.41 14.89 -11.44
C TYR A 114 -12.73 13.53 -11.59
N LEU A 115 -11.40 13.51 -11.46
CA LEU A 115 -10.61 12.29 -11.51
C LEU A 115 -11.01 11.30 -10.41
N PHE A 116 -11.18 11.78 -9.17
CA PHE A 116 -11.66 10.96 -8.06
C PHE A 116 -13.08 10.46 -8.28
N THR A 117 -13.96 11.30 -8.84
CA THR A 117 -15.33 10.91 -9.18
C THR A 117 -15.33 9.79 -10.22
N LEU A 118 -14.57 9.92 -11.30
CA LEU A 118 -14.44 8.87 -12.32
C LEU A 118 -13.86 7.58 -11.73
N ALA A 119 -12.76 7.67 -10.99
CA ALA A 119 -12.15 6.51 -10.33
C ALA A 119 -13.09 5.84 -9.31
N SER A 120 -13.95 6.59 -8.64
CA SER A 120 -14.92 6.06 -7.68
C SER A 120 -15.92 5.08 -8.30
N THR A 121 -16.16 5.19 -9.61
CA THR A 121 -17.01 4.23 -10.35
C THR A 121 -16.38 2.86 -10.47
N VAL A 122 -15.05 2.79 -10.44
CA VAL A 122 -14.30 1.56 -10.63
C VAL A 122 -13.85 0.99 -9.28
N GLY A 123 -13.40 1.81 -8.33
CA GLY A 123 -12.93 1.37 -7.01
C GLY A 123 -12.84 2.52 -6.00
N LYS A 124 -12.11 2.35 -4.90
CA LYS A 124 -11.89 3.44 -3.94
C LYS A 124 -10.63 4.24 -4.33
N PRO A 125 -10.74 5.49 -4.81
CA PRO A 125 -9.56 6.29 -5.14
C PRO A 125 -8.76 6.63 -3.88
N LEU A 126 -7.45 6.42 -3.96
CA LEU A 126 -6.51 6.71 -2.87
C LEU A 126 -5.68 7.95 -3.17
N GLN A 127 -5.01 7.99 -4.33
CA GLN A 127 -4.11 9.09 -4.68
C GLN A 127 -3.97 9.26 -6.19
N LEU A 128 -3.72 10.48 -6.64
CA LEU A 128 -3.24 10.76 -8.00
C LEU A 128 -1.73 10.58 -8.06
N ASP A 129 -1.22 10.12 -9.21
CA ASP A 129 0.22 10.11 -9.45
C ASP A 129 0.80 11.55 -9.47
N MET A 130 2.04 11.69 -9.02
CA MET A 130 2.75 12.96 -8.95
C MET A 130 2.91 13.63 -10.31
N THR A 131 2.98 12.86 -11.40
CA THR A 131 3.05 13.39 -12.77
C THR A 131 1.75 14.09 -13.19
N THR A 132 0.60 13.59 -12.70
CA THR A 132 -0.72 14.19 -12.93
C THR A 132 -0.88 15.46 -12.10
N ILE A 133 -0.41 15.45 -10.85
CA ILE A 133 -0.42 16.62 -9.95
C ILE A 133 0.45 17.75 -10.53
N ASN A 134 1.65 17.42 -10.99
CA ASN A 134 2.61 18.40 -11.50
C ASN A 134 2.37 18.81 -12.96
N LYS A 135 1.39 18.19 -13.66
CA LYS A 135 1.08 18.43 -15.09
C LYS A 135 2.29 18.30 -16.01
N THR A 136 3.31 17.54 -15.61
CA THR A 136 4.60 17.48 -16.31
C THR A 136 4.64 16.48 -17.46
N ARG A 137 3.57 15.68 -17.67
CA ARG A 137 3.47 14.74 -18.78
C ARG A 137 2.59 15.34 -19.90
N PRO A 138 3.16 15.67 -21.09
CA PRO A 138 2.40 16.26 -22.20
C PRO A 138 1.39 15.28 -22.83
N SER A 139 1.65 13.98 -22.72
CA SER A 139 0.76 12.91 -23.19
C SER A 139 -0.23 12.53 -22.09
N CYS A 140 -1.43 13.09 -22.20
CA CYS A 140 -2.71 12.73 -21.59
C CYS A 140 -2.82 11.30 -21.00
N ASP A 141 -2.29 11.08 -19.80
CA ASP A 141 -2.51 9.88 -18.98
C ASP A 141 -2.59 10.31 -17.51
N SER A 142 -3.80 10.46 -16.96
CA SER A 142 -3.97 10.64 -15.50
C SER A 142 -3.94 9.29 -14.81
N LEU A 143 -2.97 9.04 -13.93
CA LEU A 143 -2.89 7.80 -13.15
C LEU A 143 -3.53 7.97 -11.77
N ILE A 144 -4.46 7.09 -11.41
CA ILE A 144 -5.10 7.05 -10.09
C ILE A 144 -4.87 5.69 -9.45
N GLY A 145 -4.35 5.70 -8.22
CA GLY A 145 -4.26 4.51 -7.38
C GLY A 145 -5.64 4.17 -6.82
N LEU A 146 -6.14 2.99 -7.14
CA LEU A 146 -7.40 2.45 -6.65
C LEU A 146 -7.16 1.32 -5.66
N LYS A 147 -7.99 1.25 -4.63
CA LYS A 147 -8.14 0.08 -3.76
C LYS A 147 -9.35 -0.75 -4.22
N TYR A 148 -9.11 -2.03 -4.51
CA TYR A 148 -10.11 -3.07 -4.81
C TYR A 148 -10.10 -4.16 -3.75
#